data_AF-A0A2D4GJ14-F1
#
_entry.id   AF-A0A2D4GJ14-F1
#
_cell.length_a   1.000
_cell.length_b   1.000
_cell.length_c   1.000
_cell.angle_alpha   90.00
_cell.angle_beta   90.00
_cell.angle_gamma   90.00
#
_symmetry.space_group_name_H-M   'P 1'
#
loop_
_entity.id
_entity.type
_entity.pdbx_description
1 polymer ?
#
loop_
_entity_poly.entity_id
_entity_poly.type
_entity_poly.pdbx_seq_one_letter_code
_entity_poly.pdbx_strand_id
1 'polypeptide(L)'
;AWEEYFRELYTDPDYVIQESQISLDQMPHWPPVTPGEISRLIGTLKANKAPGADNVLPEIIKMNASWWAPLLASLFTFIDKSGCMPRDWGLAIIIPIYKKGN
;
A
#
# COMPACT_ATOMS: atom_id res chain seq x y z
N ALA A 1 -18.98 -8.30 -23.10
CA ALA A 1 -17.66 -8.95 -23.32
C ALA A 1 -17.05 -9.33 -21.97
N TRP A 2 -16.04 -10.21 -21.92
CA TRP A 2 -15.44 -10.65 -20.64
C TRP A 2 -14.89 -9.49 -19.80
N GLU A 3 -14.38 -8.44 -20.46
CA GLU A 3 -13.88 -7.22 -19.82
C GLU A 3 -14.97 -6.49 -19.03
N GLU A 4 -16.16 -6.30 -19.62
CA GLU A 4 -17.31 -5.66 -18.97
C GLU A 4 -17.75 -6.46 -17.74
N TYR A 5 -17.81 -7.80 -17.84
CA TYR A 5 -18.15 -8.67 -16.71
C TYR A 5 -17.20 -8.49 -15.52
N PHE A 6 -15.88 -8.48 -15.75
CA PHE A 6 -14.91 -8.27 -14.67
C PHE A 6 -14.92 -6.84 -14.15
N ARG A 7 -15.21 -5.85 -15.00
CA ARG A 7 -15.37 -4.46 -14.57
C ARG A 7 -16.56 -4.32 -13.63
N GLU A 8 -17.70 -4.91 -13.95
CA GLU A 8 -18.88 -4.92 -13.07
C GLU A 8 -18.60 -5.67 -11.76
N LEU A 9 -17.92 -6.82 -11.81
CA LEU A 9 -17.64 -7.63 -10.62
C LEU A 9 -16.75 -6.91 -9.59
N TYR A 10 -15.81 -6.10 -10.06
CA TYR A 10 -14.81 -5.45 -9.20
C TYR A 10 -15.00 -3.94 -9.05
N THR A 11 -16.04 -3.37 -9.64
CA THR A 11 -16.41 -1.96 -9.42
C THR A 11 -17.64 -1.94 -8.53
N ASP A 12 -17.50 -1.39 -7.33
CA ASP A 12 -18.63 -1.05 -6.49
C ASP A 12 -18.90 0.47 -6.66
N PRO A 13 -19.91 0.86 -7.44
CA PRO A 13 -20.23 2.27 -7.69
C PRO A 13 -20.74 2.98 -6.43
N ASP A 14 -21.21 2.22 -5.44
CA ASP A 14 -21.73 2.73 -4.17
C ASP A 14 -20.68 2.63 -3.04
N TYR A 15 -19.44 2.24 -3.36
CA TYR A 15 -18.37 2.17 -2.37
C TYR A 15 -18.03 3.58 -1.85
N VAL A 16 -18.51 3.86 -0.65
CA VAL A 16 -18.14 5.05 0.12
C VAL A 16 -17.09 4.64 1.14
N ILE A 17 -15.95 5.35 1.16
CA ILE A 17 -14.96 5.21 2.23
C ILE A 17 -15.64 5.64 3.54
N GLN A 18 -16.02 4.66 4.36
CA GLN A 18 -16.47 4.92 5.72
C GLN A 18 -15.25 5.14 6.61
N GLU A 19 -15.01 6.37 7.03
CA GLU A 19 -14.05 6.65 8.10
C GLU A 19 -14.57 6.01 9.39
N SER A 20 -13.94 4.91 9.79
CA SER A 20 -14.29 4.21 11.03
C SER A 20 -13.97 5.12 12.22
N GLN A 21 -14.97 5.37 13.09
CA GLN A 21 -14.81 6.09 14.35
C GLN A 21 -14.10 5.20 15.39
N ILE A 22 -12.86 4.79 15.11
CA ILE A 22 -12.05 4.01 16.06
C ILE A 22 -11.43 4.99 17.05
N SER A 23 -11.65 4.77 18.34
CA SER A 23 -10.95 5.51 19.40
C SER A 23 -9.51 5.02 19.49
N LEU A 24 -8.56 5.86 19.07
CA LEU A 24 -7.13 5.55 19.11
C LEU A 24 -6.62 5.33 20.55
N ASP A 25 -7.27 5.94 21.54
CA ASP A 25 -6.91 5.83 22.97
C ASP A 25 -7.06 4.40 23.52
N GLN A 26 -7.84 3.54 22.84
CA GLN A 26 -8.03 2.14 23.19
C GLN A 26 -7.07 1.20 22.46
N MET A 27 -6.29 1.72 21.51
CA MET A 27 -5.34 0.92 20.74
C MET A 27 -4.01 0.77 21.51
N PRO A 28 -3.32 -0.37 21.34
CA PRO A 28 -1.98 -0.52 21.90
C PRO A 28 -1.06 0.56 21.35
N HIS A 29 -0.29 1.19 22.22
CA HIS A 29 0.72 2.16 21.81
C HIS A 29 1.88 1.43 21.12
N TRP A 30 2.12 1.72 19.85
CA TRP A 30 3.28 1.17 19.13
C TRP A 30 4.50 2.09 19.26
N PRO A 31 5.72 1.53 19.34
CA PRO A 31 6.92 2.34 19.27
C PRO A 31 7.04 3.03 17.90
N PRO A 32 7.65 4.22 17.82
CA PRO A 32 7.93 4.86 16.55
C PRO A 32 8.73 3.94 15.62
N VAL A 33 8.35 3.93 14.34
CA VAL A 33 9.03 3.16 13.32
C VAL A 33 10.40 3.77 13.05
N THR A 34 11.44 2.95 13.02
CA THR A 34 12.82 3.42 12.81
C THR A 34 13.25 3.31 11.34
N PRO A 35 14.13 4.20 10.85
CA PRO A 35 14.73 4.06 9.52
C PRO A 35 15.49 2.74 9.34
N GLY A 36 16.08 2.19 10.40
CA GLY A 36 16.80 0.91 10.36
C GLY A 36 15.87 -0.27 10.07
N GLU A 37 14.70 -0.31 10.72
CA GLU A 37 13.66 -1.31 10.44
C GLU A 37 13.17 -1.22 9.00
N ILE A 38 12.90 -0.01 8.51
CA ILE A 38 12.46 0.20 7.13
C ILE A 38 13.53 -0.20 6.13
N SER A 39 14.79 0.19 6.35
CA SER A 39 15.90 -0.19 5.47
C SER A 39 16.01 -1.73 5.34
N ARG A 40 15.87 -2.46 6.46
CA ARG A 40 15.82 -3.92 6.46
C ARG A 40 14.64 -4.45 5.65
N LEU A 41 13.44 -3.88 5.83
CA LEU A 41 12.24 -4.29 5.09
C LEU A 41 12.35 -4.00 3.59
N ILE A 42 12.88 -2.84 3.19
CA ILE A 42 13.18 -2.50 1.80
C ILE A 42 14.07 -3.59 1.17
N GLY A 43 15.09 -4.07 1.88
CA GLY A 43 15.95 -5.17 1.42
C GLY A 43 15.18 -6.45 1.05
N THR A 44 14.05 -6.71 1.71
CA THR A 44 13.22 -7.90 1.48
C THR A 44 12.21 -7.76 0.33
N LEU A 45 12.06 -6.56 -0.25
CA LEU A 45 11.13 -6.35 -1.36
C LEU A 45 11.47 -7.25 -2.55
N LYS A 46 10.45 -7.91 -3.11
CA LYS A 46 10.56 -8.75 -4.30
C LYS A 46 10.67 -7.85 -5.54
N ALA A 47 11.61 -8.16 -6.42
CA ALA A 47 11.75 -7.51 -7.72
C ALA A 47 10.74 -8.06 -8.74
N ASN A 48 10.62 -7.38 -9.88
CA ASN A 48 9.73 -7.66 -11.00
C ASN A 48 8.27 -7.76 -10.57
N LYS A 49 7.85 -6.90 -9.63
CA LYS A 49 6.46 -6.72 -9.24
C LYS A 49 5.90 -5.46 -9.87
N ALA A 50 4.63 -5.52 -10.23
CA ALA A 50 3.93 -4.35 -10.73
C ALA A 50 3.93 -3.25 -9.66
N PRO A 51 4.10 -1.98 -10.04
CA PRO A 51 3.98 -0.87 -9.11
C PRO A 51 2.52 -0.65 -8.71
N GLY A 52 2.31 0.13 -7.64
CA GLY A 52 0.99 0.63 -7.29
C GLY A 52 0.55 1.78 -8.21
N ALA A 53 -0.52 2.49 -7.81
CA ALA A 53 -1.05 3.65 -8.54
C ALA A 53 -0.07 4.83 -8.63
N ASP A 54 0.94 4.86 -7.76
CA ASP A 54 2.02 5.84 -7.76
C ASP A 54 3.11 5.57 -8.81
N ASN A 55 3.04 4.42 -9.50
CA ASN A 55 4.03 3.93 -10.45
C ASN A 55 5.45 3.77 -9.86
N VAL A 56 5.60 3.70 -8.54
CA VAL A 56 6.90 3.50 -7.89
C VAL A 56 7.23 2.02 -7.87
N LEU A 57 8.26 1.66 -8.63
CA LEU A 57 8.75 0.28 -8.71
C LEU A 57 9.54 -0.13 -7.44
N PRO A 58 9.40 -1.37 -6.97
CA PRO A 58 10.20 -1.88 -5.84
C PRO A 58 11.70 -1.72 -6.04
N GLU A 59 12.19 -1.82 -7.28
CA GLU A 59 13.60 -1.67 -7.65
C GLU A 59 14.13 -0.27 -7.33
N ILE A 60 13.31 0.77 -7.57
CA ILE A 60 13.67 2.16 -7.30
C ILE A 60 13.79 2.40 -5.79
N ILE A 61 12.90 1.77 -5.02
CA ILE A 61 12.92 1.82 -3.56
C ILE A 61 14.17 1.13 -3.02
N LYS A 62 14.48 -0.08 -3.54
CA LYS A 62 15.67 -0.86 -3.15
C LYS A 62 16.98 -0.14 -3.49
N MET A 63 17.06 0.47 -4.67
CA MET A 63 18.25 1.17 -5.12
C MET A 63 18.60 2.39 -4.26
N ASN A 64 17.59 3.03 -3.66
CA ASN A 64 17.74 4.26 -2.87
C ASN A 64 17.24 4.09 -1.43
N ALA A 65 17.45 2.92 -0.81
CA ALA A 65 16.89 2.58 0.49
C ALA A 65 17.23 3.62 1.58
N SER A 66 18.42 4.20 1.55
CA SER A 66 18.86 5.25 2.50
C SER A 66 18.05 6.53 2.40
N TRP A 67 17.53 6.85 1.21
CA TRP A 67 16.66 8.01 0.98
C TRP A 67 15.21 7.72 1.38
N TRP A 68 14.70 6.54 1.02
CA TRP A 68 13.32 6.12 1.32
C TRP A 68 13.07 5.83 2.80
N ALA A 69 14.03 5.19 3.48
CA ALA A 69 13.86 4.71 4.84
C ALA A 69 13.41 5.77 5.85
N PRO A 70 14.04 6.96 5.96
CA PRO A 70 13.59 7.98 6.91
C PRO A 70 12.21 8.55 6.56
N LEU A 71 11.90 8.70 5.27
CA LEU A 71 10.59 9.22 4.82
C LEU A 71 9.46 8.26 5.18
N LEU A 72 9.63 6.98 4.86
CA LEU A 72 8.67 5.93 5.16
C LEU A 72 8.52 5.69 6.67
N ALA A 73 9.62 5.72 7.43
CA ALA A 73 9.56 5.60 8.89
C ALA A 73 8.73 6.73 9.53
N SER A 74 8.91 7.96 9.05
CA SER A 74 8.11 9.12 9.48
C SER A 74 6.63 8.94 9.11
N LEU A 75 6.35 8.53 7.87
CA LEU A 75 4.98 8.29 7.39
C LEU A 75 4.27 7.21 8.22
N PHE A 76 4.90 6.05 8.43
CA PHE A 76 4.28 4.96 9.20
C PHE A 76 4.07 5.33 10.67
N THR A 77 5.01 6.07 11.27
CA THR A 77 4.84 6.60 12.63
C THR A 77 3.66 7.57 12.70
N PHE A 78 3.47 8.41 11.67
CA PHE A 78 2.33 9.31 11.60
C PHE A 78 1.00 8.55 11.45
N ILE A 79 0.95 7.53 10.57
CA ILE A 79 -0.24 6.70 10.37
C ILE A 79 -0.62 6.01 11.69
N ASP A 80 0.35 5.43 12.40
CA ASP A 80 0.11 4.76 13.66
C ASP A 80 -0.46 5.69 14.75
N LYS A 81 0.06 6.92 14.85
CA LYS A 81 -0.41 7.92 15.83
C LYS A 81 -1.77 8.54 15.49
N SER A 82 -2.08 8.68 14.21
CA SER A 82 -3.26 9.41 13.74
C SER A 82 -4.42 8.50 13.33
N GLY A 83 -4.15 7.22 13.09
CA GLY A 83 -5.09 6.33 12.41
C GLY A 83 -5.38 6.74 10.96
N CYS A 84 -4.75 7.79 10.43
CA CYS A 84 -5.02 8.32 9.10
C CYS A 84 -4.11 7.68 8.06
N MET A 85 -4.70 6.84 7.21
CA MET A 85 -4.01 6.18 6.09
C MET A 85 -4.23 6.94 4.79
N PRO A 86 -3.26 6.95 3.84
CA PRO A 86 -3.49 7.50 2.52
C PRO A 86 -4.67 6.80 1.83
N ARG A 87 -5.64 7.57 1.31
CA ARG A 87 -6.83 7.02 0.62
C ARG A 87 -6.46 6.08 -0.53
N ASP A 88 -5.40 6.40 -1.26
CA ASP A 88 -4.96 5.63 -2.43
C ASP A 88 -4.53 4.21 -2.08
N TRP A 89 -4.11 3.94 -0.84
CA TRP A 89 -3.75 2.57 -0.42
C TRP A 89 -4.99 1.67 -0.24
N GLY A 90 -6.19 2.25 -0.16
CA GLY A 90 -7.46 1.52 -0.23
C GLY A 90 -7.91 1.21 -1.66
N LEU A 91 -7.22 1.72 -2.68
CA LEU A 91 -7.54 1.50 -4.08
C LEU A 91 -6.78 0.30 -4.63
N ALA A 92 -7.40 -0.45 -5.53
CA ALA A 92 -6.78 -1.56 -6.24
C ALA A 92 -6.76 -1.32 -7.75
N ILE A 93 -5.63 -1.62 -8.40
CA ILE A 93 -5.54 -1.66 -9.87
C ILE A 93 -5.78 -3.11 -10.31
N ILE A 94 -6.84 -3.32 -11.09
CA ILE A 94 -7.25 -4.65 -11.55
C ILE A 94 -7.00 -4.75 -13.04
N ILE A 95 -6.05 -5.61 -13.41
CA ILE A 95 -5.69 -5.89 -14.81
C ILE A 95 -5.93 -7.37 -15.07
N PRO A 96 -6.98 -7.72 -15.84
CA PRO A 96 -7.20 -9.10 -16.23
C PRO A 96 -6.07 -9.60 -17.15
N ILE A 97 -5.47 -10.74 -16.81
CA ILE A 97 -4.42 -11.38 -17.62
C ILE A 97 -4.97 -12.69 -18.16
N TYR A 98 -5.11 -12.80 -19.48
CA TYR A 98 -5.49 -14.05 -20.12
C TYR A 98 -4.36 -15.07 -20.00
N LYS A 99 -4.62 -16.17 -19.28
CA LYS A 99 -3.71 -17.32 -19.21
C LYS A 99 -4.13 -18.33 -20.27
N LYS A 100 -3.25 -18.62 -21.24
CA LYS A 100 -3.45 -19.81 -22.09
C LYS A 100 -3.43 -21.04 -21.17
N GLY A 101 -4.50 -21.83 -21.20
CA GLY A 101 -4.51 -23.15 -20.56
C GLY A 101 -3.35 -23.99 -21.10
N ASN A 102 -2.77 -24.83 -20.27
CA ASN A 102 -1.89 -25.89 -20.76
C ASN A 102 -2.71 -26.91 -21.55
#